data_AF-A0A0D3FL93-F1
#
_entry.id   AF-A0A0D3FL93-F1
#
_cell.length_a   1.000
_cell.length_b   1.000
_cell.length_c   1.000
_cell.angle_alpha   90.00
_cell.angle_beta   90.00
_cell.angle_gamma   90.00
#
_symmetry.space_group_name_H-M   'P 1'
#
loop_
_entity.id
_entity.type
_entity.pdbx_description
1 polymer ?
#
loop_
_entity_poly.entity_id
_entity_poly.type
_entity_poly.pdbx_seq_one_letter_code
_entity_poly.pdbx_strand_id
1 'polypeptide(L)'
;MLKVNLPVEFKGEDVCPGLKKGGFLQKIRTSLVYLCPAEHIPPKIEVDLANLDIGDRVSMNDIPVHPSLKLLSKNETMPVCKILASKPVE
;
A
#
# COMPACT_ATOMS: atom_id res chain seq x y z
N MET A 1 11.58 -17.01 12.38
CA MET A 1 10.80 -16.02 11.61
C MET A 1 11.42 -15.90 10.22
N LEU A 2 10.60 -15.90 9.16
CA LEU A 2 11.07 -15.91 7.77
C LEU A 2 10.89 -14.53 7.14
N LYS A 3 11.80 -14.19 6.21
CA LYS A 3 11.66 -13.00 5.38
C LYS A 3 10.85 -13.37 4.15
N VAL A 4 9.69 -12.74 3.98
CA VAL A 4 8.80 -12.97 2.85
C VAL A 4 8.64 -11.66 2.09
N ASN A 5 8.72 -11.75 0.76
CA ASN A 5 8.42 -10.62 -0.10
C ASN A 5 6.97 -10.75 -0.57
N LEU A 6 6.14 -9.79 -0.20
CA LEU A 6 4.71 -9.83 -0.45
C LEU A 6 4.34 -8.75 -1.47
N PRO A 7 3.62 -9.11 -2.56
CA PRO A 7 3.11 -8.13 -3.49
C PRO A 7 2.00 -7.30 -2.83
N VAL A 8 1.94 -6.02 -3.20
CA VAL A 8 0.89 -5.09 -2.77
C VAL A 8 -0.16 -5.02 -3.87
N GLU A 9 -1.39 -5.34 -3.52
CA GLU A 9 -2.57 -5.18 -4.37
C GLU A 9 -3.44 -4.04 -3.86
N PHE A 10 -3.92 -3.23 -4.80
CA PHE A 10 -4.79 -2.10 -4.50
C PHE A 10 -6.23 -2.51 -4.76
N LYS A 11 -7.07 -2.38 -3.75
CA LYS A 11 -8.51 -2.62 -3.82
C LYS A 11 -9.26 -1.31 -3.80
N GLY A 12 -10.42 -1.29 -4.46
CA GLY A 12 -11.26 -0.09 -4.50
C GLY A 12 -10.77 1.00 -5.43
N GLU A 13 -9.92 0.68 -6.41
CA GLU A 13 -9.51 1.63 -7.48
C GLU A 13 -10.74 2.24 -8.20
N ASP A 14 -11.80 1.45 -8.42
CA ASP A 14 -13.04 1.90 -9.06
C ASP A 14 -13.86 2.84 -8.17
N VAL A 15 -13.96 2.57 -6.87
CA VAL A 15 -14.81 3.33 -5.93
C VAL A 15 -14.10 4.52 -5.31
N CYS A 16 -12.77 4.59 -5.43
CA CYS A 16 -11.94 5.65 -4.90
C CYS A 16 -12.38 7.04 -5.41
N PRO A 17 -12.83 7.96 -4.54
CA PRO A 17 -13.27 9.28 -4.95
C PRO A 17 -12.13 10.08 -5.58
N GLY A 18 -10.90 9.91 -5.11
CA GLY A 18 -9.75 10.61 -5.68
C GLY A 18 -9.45 10.19 -7.13
N LEU A 19 -9.57 8.90 -7.45
CA LEU A 19 -9.45 8.40 -8.82
C LEU A 19 -10.64 8.84 -9.69
N LYS A 20 -11.88 8.76 -9.16
CA LYS A 20 -13.09 9.20 -9.87
C LYS A 20 -13.08 10.70 -10.22
N LYS A 21 -12.45 11.53 -9.38
CA LYS A 21 -12.27 12.97 -9.63
C LYS A 21 -11.21 13.29 -10.70
N GLY A 22 -10.59 12.28 -11.31
CA GLY A 22 -9.52 12.45 -12.30
C GLY A 22 -8.12 12.44 -11.68
N GLY A 23 -7.98 12.05 -10.42
CA GLY A 23 -6.70 11.87 -9.78
C GLY A 23 -5.91 10.69 -10.34
N PHE A 24 -4.63 10.65 -9.98
CA PHE A 24 -3.68 9.63 -10.40
C PHE A 24 -3.15 8.86 -9.20
N LEU A 25 -3.41 7.55 -9.17
CA LEU A 25 -2.81 6.65 -8.18
C LEU A 25 -1.34 6.42 -8.52
N GLN A 26 -0.46 7.01 -7.71
CA GLN A 26 0.97 6.77 -7.77
C GLN A 26 1.32 5.58 -6.88
N LYS A 27 1.68 4.45 -7.50
CA LYS A 27 2.18 3.25 -6.83
C LYS A 27 3.67 3.43 -6.58
N ILE A 28 4.03 3.80 -5.35
CA ILE A 28 5.43 4.04 -4.95
C ILE A 28 6.11 2.71 -4.64
N ARG A 29 5.38 1.81 -3.99
CA ARG A 29 5.83 0.45 -3.69
C ARG A 29 4.78 -0.57 -4.10
N THR A 30 5.22 -1.53 -4.89
CA THR A 30 4.42 -2.67 -5.35
C THR A 30 4.75 -3.96 -4.61
N SER A 31 5.77 -3.96 -3.76
CA SER A 31 6.17 -5.09 -2.93
C SER A 31 6.76 -4.63 -1.60
N LEU A 32 6.50 -5.40 -0.55
CA LEU A 32 6.95 -5.15 0.81
C LEU A 32 7.55 -6.41 1.40
N VAL A 33 8.67 -6.24 2.10
CA VAL A 33 9.33 -7.34 2.81
C VAL A 33 8.84 -7.35 4.25
N TYR A 34 8.27 -8.46 4.67
CA TYR A 34 7.81 -8.69 6.04
C TYR A 34 8.56 -9.85 6.68
N LEU A 35 8.62 -9.81 8.00
CA LEU A 35 9.16 -10.83 8.87
C LEU A 35 7.98 -11.48 9.59
N CYS A 36 7.67 -12.73 9.29
CA CYS A 36 6.53 -13.44 9.88
C CYS A 36 6.85 -14.93 10.10
N PRO A 37 6.10 -15.62 10.98
CA PRO A 37 6.19 -17.07 11.11
C PRO A 37 5.61 -17.75 9.86
N ALA A 38 6.10 -18.96 9.55
CA ALA A 38 5.70 -19.72 8.36
C ALA A 38 4.17 -19.97 8.30
N GLU A 39 3.54 -20.10 9.46
CA GLU A 39 2.11 -20.40 9.61
C GLU A 39 1.18 -19.23 9.28
N HIS A 40 1.68 -17.98 9.31
CA HIS A 40 0.88 -16.78 9.08
C HIS A 40 1.40 -15.93 7.90
N ILE A 41 2.10 -16.55 6.94
CA ILE A 41 2.55 -15.85 5.74
C ILE A 41 1.30 -15.48 4.90
N PRO A 42 0.97 -14.19 4.75
CA PRO A 42 -0.10 -13.79 3.84
C PRO A 42 0.35 -13.98 2.39
N PRO A 43 -0.56 -14.29 1.46
CA PRO A 43 -0.21 -14.37 0.04
C PRO A 43 0.04 -12.99 -0.61
N LYS A 44 -0.63 -11.94 -0.12
CA LYS A 44 -0.53 -10.57 -0.64
C LYS A 44 -0.96 -9.54 0.42
N ILE A 45 -0.58 -8.30 0.19
CA ILE A 45 -0.97 -7.14 1.00
C ILE A 45 -2.06 -6.37 0.27
N GLU A 46 -3.26 -6.33 0.82
CA GLU A 46 -4.37 -5.57 0.23
C GLU A 46 -4.42 -4.15 0.81
N VAL A 47 -4.43 -3.16 -0.07
CA VAL A 47 -4.51 -1.73 0.27
C VAL A 47 -5.84 -1.20 -0.21
N ASP A 48 -6.66 -0.72 0.72
CA ASP A 48 -7.97 -0.15 0.40
C ASP A 48 -7.83 1.33 -0.02
N LEU A 49 -8.31 1.65 -1.22
CA LEU A 49 -8.34 2.99 -1.79
C LEU A 49 -9.74 3.63 -1.75
N ALA A 50 -10.76 2.90 -1.30
CA ALA A 50 -12.17 3.30 -1.43
C ALA A 50 -12.50 4.63 -0.73
N ASN A 51 -11.80 4.94 0.36
CA ASN A 51 -11.99 6.17 1.13
C ASN A 51 -10.88 7.21 0.92
N LEU A 52 -10.03 7.05 -0.10
CA LEU A 52 -8.92 7.97 -0.35
C LEU A 52 -9.30 9.07 -1.34
N ASP A 53 -8.92 10.29 -1.01
CA ASP A 53 -9.14 11.47 -1.85
C ASP A 53 -7.83 11.96 -2.49
N ILE A 54 -7.95 12.95 -3.38
CA ILE A 54 -6.78 13.57 -4.01
C ILE A 54 -5.92 14.26 -2.95
N GLY A 55 -4.63 13.91 -2.91
CA GLY A 55 -3.65 14.40 -1.92
C GLY A 55 -3.40 13.42 -0.78
N ASP A 56 -4.24 12.39 -0.62
CA ASP A 56 -4.05 11.37 0.41
C ASP A 56 -2.91 10.40 0.08
N ARG A 57 -2.37 9.81 1.16
CA ARG A 57 -1.26 8.85 1.10
C ARG A 57 -1.51 7.70 2.05
N VAL A 58 -1.24 6.49 1.58
CA VAL A 58 -1.30 5.29 2.43
C VAL A 58 0.09 4.93 2.89
N SER A 59 0.28 4.92 4.20
CA SER A 59 1.52 4.48 4.83
C SER A 59 1.46 3.00 5.14
N MET A 60 2.62 2.36 5.32
CA MET A 60 2.67 0.93 5.66
C MET A 60 1.97 0.59 7.00
N ASN A 61 1.81 1.58 7.88
CA ASN A 61 1.10 1.47 9.15
C ASN A 61 -0.43 1.57 9.03
N ASP A 62 -0.95 2.20 7.97
CA ASP A 62 -2.39 2.28 7.71
C ASP A 62 -2.95 0.99 7.12
N ILE A 63 -2.06 0.12 6.61
CA ILE A 63 -2.45 -1.13 6.01
C ILE A 63 -2.80 -2.13 7.12
N PRO A 64 -4.01 -2.73 7.10
CA PRO A 64 -4.39 -3.74 8.08
C PRO A 64 -3.57 -5.00 7.85
N VAL A 65 -2.48 -5.14 8.61
CA VAL A 65 -1.62 -6.34 8.63
C VAL A 65 -1.75 -7.05 9.96
N HIS A 66 -1.53 -8.37 9.97
CA HIS A 66 -1.56 -9.14 11.21
C HIS A 66 -0.48 -8.61 12.18
N PRO A 67 -0.75 -8.53 13.50
CA PRO A 67 0.23 -8.01 14.48
C PRO A 67 1.54 -8.81 14.53
N SER A 68 1.54 -10.06 14.04
CA SER A 68 2.72 -10.90 13.92
C SER A 68 3.62 -10.57 12.73
N LEU A 69 3.16 -9.75 11.79
CA LEU A 69 3.95 -9.29 10.65
C LEU A 69 4.80 -8.10 11.07
N LYS A 70 6.11 -8.30 11.13
CA LYS A 70 7.05 -7.21 11.36
C LYS A 70 7.58 -6.69 10.03
N LEU A 71 7.29 -5.43 9.72
CA LEU A 71 7.76 -4.81 8.50
C LEU A 71 9.30 -4.73 8.49
N LEU A 72 9.93 -5.16 7.40
CA LEU A 72 11.37 -5.11 7.15
C LEU A 72 11.71 -4.09 6.06
N SER A 73 11.10 -2.91 6.13
CA SER A 73 11.39 -1.81 5.21
C SER A 73 12.58 -0.99 5.70
N LYS A 74 13.53 -0.71 4.81
CA LYS A 74 14.65 0.22 5.10
C LYS A 74 14.23 1.68 5.30
N ASN A 75 13.02 2.07 4.84
CA ASN A 75 12.51 3.43 4.92
C ASN A 75 11.04 3.40 5.33
N GLU A 76 10.78 3.51 6.63
CA GLU A 76 9.43 3.49 7.23
C GLU A 76 8.64 4.77 6.96
N THR A 77 9.32 5.86 6.64
CA THR A 77 8.72 7.16 6.31
C THR A 77 8.14 7.23 4.89
N MET A 78 8.46 6.25 4.04
CA MET A 78 8.01 6.22 2.65
C MET A 78 6.63 5.56 2.54
N PRO A 79 5.61 6.24 2.00
CA PRO A 79 4.29 5.65 1.81
C PRO A 79 4.29 4.62 0.68
N VAL A 80 3.30 3.74 0.70
CA VAL A 80 3.13 2.66 -0.27
C VAL A 80 2.50 3.18 -1.55
N CYS A 81 1.49 4.03 -1.42
CA CYS A 81 0.87 4.72 -2.54
C CYS A 81 0.39 6.12 -2.14
N LYS A 82 0.15 6.95 -3.14
CA LYS A 82 -0.44 8.28 -3.00
C LYS A 82 -1.43 8.53 -4.12
N ILE A 83 -2.47 9.31 -3.85
CA ILE A 83 -3.36 9.82 -4.89
C ILE A 83 -2.95 11.26 -5.18
N LEU A 84 -2.56 11.54 -6.42
CA LEU A 84 -2.18 12.87 -6.88
C LEU A 84 -3.31 13.49 -7.70
N ALA A 85 -3.42 14.82 -7.71
CA ALA A 85 -4.46 15.53 -8.49
C ALA A 85 -4.23 15.44 -9.99
N SER A 86 -2.96 15.30 -10.39
CA SER A 86 -2.54 15.25 -11.77
C SER A 86 -1.38 14.28 -11.89
N LYS A 87 -1.23 13.66 -13.06
CA LYS A 87 -0.01 12.92 -13.38
C LYS A 87 1.15 13.91 -13.31
N PRO A 88 2.25 13.62 -12.59
CA PRO A 88 3.45 14.43 -12.74
C PRO A 88 3.81 14.38 -14.22
N VAL A 89 3.73 15.53 -14.88
CA VAL A 89 4.31 15.73 -16.21
C VAL A 89 5.81 15.65 -16.00
N GLU A 90 6.41 14.61 -16.58
CA GLU A 90 7.86 14.45 -16.69
C GLU A 90 8.45 15.54 -17.59
#